data_AF-A0A1X7S0H3-F1
#
_entry.id   AF-A0A1X7S0H3-F1
#
_cell.length_a   1.000
_cell.length_b   1.000
_cell.length_c   1.000
_cell.angle_alpha   90.00
_cell.angle_beta   90.00
_cell.angle_gamma   90.00
#
_symmetry.space_group_name_H-M   'P 1'
#
loop_
_entity.id
_entity.type
_entity.pdbx_description
1 polymer ?
#
loop_
_entity_poly.entity_id
_entity_poly.type
_entity_poly.pdbx_seq_one_letter_code
_entity_poly.pdbx_strand_id
1 'polypeptide(L)'
;MVTIGPAERLRLIELGRLAMNHFEKQRSFVCDPAKDMSDYEKENRALTRIQNDARKLLVLGEILGDDGKDFLKLGKNAAGFIFLLYNFETDHQTMVKELVDLWTNLQTSTGRCADIIYPAGWSPSETDSDSAVDEEWAAWCADFYLGFGKGTGRRCTFCGGSTPLPRPLLFCGGCKNTVYCDRMCQVMDWKSGHKSSCAKNESGRKECKEEEASAEAA
;
A
#
# COMPACT_ATOMS: atom_id res chain seq x y z
N MET A 1 -21.58 14.75 -10.05
CA MET A 1 -20.35 13.92 -10.03
C MET A 1 -19.17 14.82 -10.32
N VAL A 2 -18.12 14.75 -9.51
CA VAL A 2 -16.88 15.49 -9.75
C VAL A 2 -16.23 14.97 -11.04
N THR A 3 -15.86 15.88 -11.95
CA THR A 3 -15.12 15.51 -13.17
C THR A 3 -13.67 15.22 -12.80
N ILE A 4 -13.26 13.96 -12.91
CA ILE A 4 -11.88 13.53 -12.63
C ILE A 4 -11.02 13.74 -13.88
N GLY A 5 -10.01 14.60 -13.78
CA GLY A 5 -9.05 14.81 -14.86
C GLY A 5 -8.22 13.54 -15.17
N PRO A 6 -7.67 13.40 -16.39
CA PRO A 6 -6.96 12.16 -16.80
C PRO A 6 -5.77 11.79 -15.89
N ALA A 7 -4.99 12.78 -15.45
CA ALA A 7 -3.84 12.55 -14.57
C ALA A 7 -4.26 12.04 -13.19
N GLU A 8 -5.30 12.62 -12.60
CA GLU A 8 -5.84 12.19 -11.32
C GLU A 8 -6.47 10.80 -11.42
N ARG A 9 -7.18 10.52 -12.52
CA ARG A 9 -7.73 9.19 -12.81
C ARG A 9 -6.63 8.12 -12.87
N LEU A 10 -5.54 8.36 -13.60
CA LEU A 10 -4.40 7.44 -13.66
C LEU A 10 -3.76 7.22 -12.29
N ARG A 11 -3.63 8.29 -11.48
CA ARG A 11 -3.10 8.21 -10.12
C ARG A 11 -3.95 7.31 -9.21
N LEU A 12 -5.27 7.49 -9.24
CA LEU A 12 -6.21 6.68 -8.45
C LEU A 12 -6.22 5.22 -8.91
N ILE A 13 -6.12 4.96 -10.22
CA ILE A 13 -5.95 3.60 -10.76
C ILE A 13 -4.69 2.96 -10.19
N GLU A 14 -3.56 3.67 -10.20
CA GLU A 14 -2.31 3.15 -9.65
C GLU A 14 -2.41 2.87 -8.16
N LEU A 15 -3.03 3.78 -7.39
CA LEU A 15 -3.28 3.57 -5.97
C LEU A 15 -4.14 2.33 -5.70
N GLY A 16 -5.10 2.05 -6.59
CA GLY A 16 -5.91 0.84 -6.56
C GLY A 16 -5.08 -0.42 -6.80
N ARG A 17 -4.20 -0.41 -7.80
CA ARG A 17 -3.28 -1.54 -8.07
C ARG A 17 -2.38 -1.85 -6.88
N LEU A 18 -1.83 -0.82 -6.23
CA LEU A 18 -1.03 -1.00 -5.00
C LEU A 18 -1.86 -1.65 -3.88
N ALA A 19 -3.11 -1.23 -3.69
CA ALA A 19 -4.01 -1.84 -2.71
C ALA A 19 -4.36 -3.30 -3.04
N MET A 20 -4.56 -3.65 -4.31
CA MET A 20 -4.76 -5.05 -4.73
C MET A 20 -3.54 -5.92 -4.38
N ASN A 21 -2.34 -5.44 -4.70
CA ASN A 21 -1.09 -6.13 -4.43
C ASN A 21 -0.84 -6.28 -2.92
N HIS A 22 -1.20 -5.26 -2.15
CA HIS A 22 -1.15 -5.32 -0.69
C HIS A 22 -2.11 -6.38 -0.14
N PHE A 23 -3.37 -6.39 -0.61
CA PHE A 23 -4.34 -7.41 -0.21
C PHE A 23 -3.86 -8.83 -0.48
N GLU A 24 -3.37 -9.13 -1.68
CA GLU A 24 -2.88 -10.49 -2.02
C GLU A 24 -1.68 -10.90 -1.16
N LYS A 25 -0.81 -9.95 -0.82
CA LYS A 25 0.27 -10.19 0.15
C LYS A 25 -0.31 -10.54 1.52
N GLN A 26 -1.23 -9.73 2.06
CA GLN A 26 -1.76 -9.98 3.41
C GLN A 26 -2.55 -11.28 3.49
N ARG A 27 -3.32 -11.58 2.45
CA ARG A 27 -4.05 -12.85 2.31
C ARG A 27 -3.11 -14.06 2.36
N SER A 28 -1.87 -13.93 1.90
CA SER A 28 -0.87 -15.01 1.97
C SER A 28 -0.37 -15.32 3.39
N PHE A 29 -0.58 -14.40 4.35
CA PHE A 29 -0.23 -14.60 5.75
C PHE A 29 -1.38 -15.16 6.59
N VAL A 30 -2.62 -15.08 6.11
CA VAL A 30 -3.78 -15.67 6.79
C VAL A 30 -3.78 -17.18 6.52
N CYS A 31 -3.58 -17.97 7.58
CA CYS A 31 -3.53 -19.41 7.50
C CYS A 31 -4.92 -20.06 7.47
N ASP A 32 -4.93 -21.35 7.13
CA ASP A 32 -6.05 -22.24 7.45
C ASP A 32 -6.21 -22.29 8.99
N PRO A 33 -7.43 -22.11 9.55
CA PRO A 33 -7.70 -22.21 10.98
C PRO A 33 -7.20 -23.51 11.66
N ALA A 34 -6.85 -24.53 10.88
CA ALA A 34 -6.23 -25.77 11.36
C ALA A 34 -4.70 -25.70 11.56
N LYS A 35 -4.04 -24.57 11.26
CA LYS A 35 -2.60 -24.39 11.47
C LYS A 35 -2.29 -23.79 12.84
N ASP A 36 -1.11 -24.13 13.34
CA ASP A 36 -0.53 -23.71 14.61
C ASP A 36 -0.75 -22.21 14.92
N MET A 37 -1.42 -21.94 16.04
CA MET A 37 -1.78 -20.59 16.53
C MET A 37 -0.59 -19.81 17.13
N SER A 38 0.63 -20.30 16.94
CA SER A 38 1.86 -19.71 17.48
C SER A 38 2.19 -18.31 16.95
N ASP A 39 1.53 -17.85 15.86
CA ASP A 39 1.74 -16.53 15.24
C ASP A 39 0.44 -15.68 15.18
N TYR A 40 -0.44 -15.84 16.18
CA TYR A 40 -1.75 -15.16 16.29
C TYR A 40 -1.68 -13.63 16.08
N GLU A 41 -0.66 -12.97 16.62
CA GLU A 41 -0.50 -11.51 16.47
C GLU A 41 -0.25 -11.09 15.03
N LYS A 42 0.51 -11.87 14.26
CA LYS A 42 0.80 -11.57 12.86
C LYS A 42 -0.41 -11.82 11.98
N GLU A 43 -1.18 -12.86 12.30
CA GLU A 43 -2.47 -13.11 11.65
C GLU A 43 -3.44 -11.95 11.90
N ASN A 44 -3.60 -11.51 13.15
CA ASN A 44 -4.41 -10.33 13.49
C ASN A 44 -3.97 -9.08 12.72
N ARG A 45 -2.65 -8.80 12.67
CA ARG A 45 -2.12 -7.68 11.89
C ARG A 45 -2.40 -7.83 10.39
N ALA A 46 -2.39 -9.04 9.84
CA ALA A 46 -2.76 -9.28 8.44
C ALA A 46 -4.27 -9.04 8.22
N LEU A 47 -5.13 -9.46 9.15
CA LEU A 47 -6.58 -9.25 9.08
C LEU A 47 -6.93 -7.76 9.13
N THR A 48 -6.35 -6.99 10.05
CA THR A 48 -6.56 -5.53 10.10
C THR A 48 -6.13 -4.86 8.80
N ARG A 49 -5.00 -5.28 8.22
CA ARG A 49 -4.57 -4.78 6.92
C ARG A 49 -5.52 -5.18 5.78
N ILE A 50 -6.08 -6.39 5.79
CA ILE A 50 -7.09 -6.82 4.82
C ILE A 50 -8.37 -5.96 4.94
N GLN A 51 -8.81 -5.62 6.16
CA GLN A 51 -9.95 -4.69 6.35
C GLN A 51 -9.65 -3.33 5.72
N ASN A 52 -8.45 -2.80 5.97
CA ASN A 52 -8.02 -1.54 5.39
C ASN A 52 -7.96 -1.64 3.86
N ASP A 53 -7.40 -2.70 3.29
CA ASP A 53 -7.35 -2.88 1.83
C ASP A 53 -8.74 -3.02 1.20
N ALA A 54 -9.68 -3.71 1.87
CA ALA A 54 -11.08 -3.76 1.44
C ALA A 54 -11.67 -2.35 1.32
N ARG A 55 -11.46 -1.50 2.34
CA ARG A 55 -11.91 -0.10 2.33
C ARG A 55 -11.27 0.71 1.20
N LYS A 56 -9.94 0.62 1.03
CA LYS A 56 -9.19 1.29 -0.05
C LYS A 56 -9.77 0.94 -1.43
N LEU A 57 -9.98 -0.35 -1.68
CA LEU A 57 -10.47 -0.87 -2.95
C LEU A 57 -11.92 -0.46 -3.22
N LEU A 58 -12.79 -0.49 -2.21
CA LEU A 58 -14.18 -0.07 -2.33
C LEU A 58 -14.30 1.43 -2.67
N VAL A 59 -13.57 2.29 -1.94
CA VAL A 59 -13.55 3.73 -2.18
C VAL A 59 -13.04 4.07 -3.58
N LEU A 60 -11.90 3.49 -3.98
CA LEU A 60 -11.33 3.72 -5.31
C LEU A 60 -12.25 3.19 -6.42
N GLY A 61 -12.87 2.04 -6.17
CA GLY A 61 -13.86 1.45 -7.06
C GLY A 61 -15.08 2.35 -7.30
N GLU A 62 -15.60 2.97 -6.24
CA GLU A 62 -16.73 3.90 -6.32
C GLU A 62 -16.37 5.18 -7.08
N ILE A 63 -15.21 5.78 -6.77
CA ILE A 63 -14.75 7.03 -7.41
C ILE A 63 -14.44 6.83 -8.90
N LEU A 64 -13.81 5.72 -9.27
CA LEU A 64 -13.38 5.46 -10.65
C LEU A 64 -14.50 4.99 -11.57
N GLY A 65 -15.60 4.46 -11.00
CA GLY A 65 -16.73 3.94 -11.77
C GLY A 65 -16.34 2.73 -12.61
N ASP A 66 -16.50 2.83 -13.93
CA ASP A 66 -16.21 1.72 -14.85
C ASP A 66 -14.76 1.22 -14.78
N ASP A 67 -13.79 2.13 -14.62
CA ASP A 67 -12.37 1.79 -14.46
C ASP A 67 -12.07 1.13 -13.10
N GLY A 68 -12.99 1.23 -12.14
CA GLY A 68 -12.84 0.73 -10.78
C GLY A 68 -13.56 -0.59 -10.49
N LYS A 69 -14.18 -1.23 -11.49
CA LYS A 69 -15.00 -2.45 -11.31
C LYS A 69 -14.24 -3.60 -10.64
N ASP A 70 -12.99 -3.81 -11.03
CA ASP A 70 -12.15 -4.85 -10.44
C ASP A 70 -11.80 -4.54 -8.98
N PHE A 71 -11.62 -3.27 -8.63
CA PHE A 71 -11.42 -2.83 -7.25
C PHE A 71 -12.68 -3.07 -6.42
N LEU A 72 -13.86 -2.70 -6.92
CA LEU A 72 -15.13 -2.98 -6.24
C LEU A 72 -15.31 -4.47 -5.97
N LYS A 73 -15.06 -5.31 -6.98
CA LYS A 73 -15.18 -6.76 -6.87
C LYS A 73 -14.22 -7.32 -5.83
N LEU A 74 -12.93 -6.94 -5.90
CA LEU A 74 -11.93 -7.44 -4.95
C LEU A 74 -12.17 -6.90 -3.54
N GLY A 75 -12.56 -5.63 -3.39
CA GLY A 75 -12.87 -5.03 -2.09
C GLY A 75 -14.03 -5.73 -1.38
N LYS A 76 -15.10 -6.08 -2.11
CA LYS A 76 -16.21 -6.89 -1.58
C LYS A 76 -15.74 -8.29 -1.16
N ASN A 77 -14.90 -8.92 -1.97
CA ASN A 77 -14.34 -10.23 -1.64
C ASN A 77 -13.44 -10.17 -0.38
N ALA A 78 -12.63 -9.13 -0.24
CA ALA A 78 -11.77 -8.91 0.92
C ALA A 78 -12.57 -8.66 2.21
N ALA A 79 -13.64 -7.86 2.14
CA ALA A 79 -14.58 -7.68 3.25
C ALA A 79 -15.27 -9.00 3.63
N GLY A 80 -15.76 -9.75 2.64
CA GLY A 80 -16.40 -11.04 2.85
C GLY A 80 -15.46 -12.11 3.40
N PHE A 81 -14.17 -12.08 3.05
CA PHE A 81 -13.16 -13.02 3.54
C PHE A 81 -13.05 -13.02 5.07
N ILE A 82 -13.11 -11.83 5.69
CA ILE A 82 -13.01 -11.68 7.14
C ILE A 82 -14.27 -12.20 7.83
N PHE A 83 -15.44 -11.86 7.28
CA PHE A 83 -16.71 -12.39 7.77
C PHE A 83 -16.74 -13.92 7.72
N LEU A 84 -16.32 -14.53 6.60
CA LEU A 84 -16.38 -15.97 6.41
C LEU A 84 -15.46 -16.75 7.35
N LEU A 85 -14.26 -16.23 7.64
CA LEU A 85 -13.28 -16.95 8.47
C LEU A 85 -13.44 -16.69 9.96
N TYR A 86 -13.86 -15.48 10.36
CA TYR A 86 -13.84 -15.04 11.76
C TYR A 86 -15.21 -14.57 12.28
N ASN A 87 -16.26 -14.65 11.46
CA ASN A 87 -17.60 -14.17 11.78
C ASN A 87 -17.62 -12.71 12.27
N PHE A 88 -16.75 -11.88 11.68
CA PHE A 88 -16.62 -10.47 12.02
C PHE A 88 -17.21 -9.61 10.91
N GLU A 89 -18.37 -9.04 11.17
CA GLU A 89 -19.04 -8.10 10.27
C GLU A 89 -18.51 -6.68 10.49
N THR A 90 -18.25 -5.99 9.39
CA THR A 90 -17.72 -4.62 9.39
C THR A 90 -18.63 -3.73 8.56
N ASP A 91 -19.01 -2.58 9.11
CA ASP A 91 -19.76 -1.56 8.37
C ASP A 91 -18.85 -0.83 7.38
N HIS A 92 -18.56 -1.51 6.26
CA HIS A 92 -17.80 -0.93 5.17
C HIS A 92 -18.57 0.17 4.44
N GLN A 93 -19.91 0.17 4.46
CA GLN A 93 -20.70 1.13 3.70
C GLN A 93 -20.56 2.54 4.25
N THR A 94 -20.75 2.72 5.57
CA THR A 94 -20.61 4.02 6.22
C THR A 94 -19.20 4.56 6.05
N MET A 95 -18.18 3.72 6.28
CA MET A 95 -16.78 4.15 6.16
C MET A 95 -16.39 4.52 4.73
N VAL A 96 -16.82 3.74 3.73
CA VAL A 96 -16.56 4.07 2.32
C VAL A 96 -17.21 5.40 1.97
N LYS A 97 -18.46 5.62 2.39
CA LYS A 97 -19.17 6.87 2.15
C LYS A 97 -18.43 8.07 2.72
N GLU A 98 -17.96 8.00 3.96
CA GLU A 98 -17.20 9.08 4.61
C GLU A 98 -15.92 9.44 3.83
N LEU A 99 -15.17 8.43 3.39
CA LEU A 99 -13.94 8.63 2.62
C LEU A 99 -14.22 9.22 1.22
N VAL A 100 -15.28 8.77 0.56
CA VAL A 100 -15.72 9.31 -0.76
C VAL A 100 -16.22 10.75 -0.62
N ASP A 101 -17.01 11.05 0.41
CA ASP A 101 -17.51 12.40 0.69
C ASP A 101 -16.35 13.35 0.97
N LEU A 102 -15.39 12.93 1.79
CA LEU A 102 -14.19 13.73 2.09
C LEU A 102 -13.35 13.97 0.84
N TRP A 103 -13.08 12.93 0.05
CA TRP A 103 -12.34 13.07 -1.21
C TRP A 103 -13.05 14.02 -2.17
N THR A 104 -14.37 13.90 -2.29
CA THR A 104 -15.23 14.75 -3.14
C THR A 104 -15.17 16.21 -2.73
N ASN A 105 -15.27 16.48 -1.43
CA ASN A 105 -15.18 17.84 -0.87
C ASN A 105 -13.79 18.46 -1.11
N LEU A 106 -12.72 17.66 -1.06
CA LEU A 106 -11.35 18.12 -1.35
C LEU A 106 -11.12 18.46 -2.83
N GLN A 107 -11.93 17.93 -3.75
CA GLN A 107 -11.81 18.31 -5.17
C GLN A 107 -12.43 19.67 -5.47
N THR A 108 -13.32 20.18 -4.61
CA THR A 108 -14.04 21.44 -4.83
C THR A 108 -13.50 22.59 -3.97
N SER A 109 -12.68 22.30 -2.94
CA SER A 109 -12.02 23.31 -2.13
C SER A 109 -10.74 23.83 -2.80
N THR A 110 -10.46 25.12 -2.69
CA THR A 110 -9.27 25.78 -3.28
C THR A 110 -7.96 25.47 -2.54
N GLY A 111 -7.90 24.39 -1.76
CA GLY A 111 -6.71 23.94 -1.08
C GLY A 111 -6.90 22.50 -0.60
N ARG A 112 -6.13 21.57 -1.17
CA ARG A 112 -5.87 20.27 -0.56
C ARG A 112 -5.09 20.53 0.74
N CYS A 113 -5.78 20.82 1.83
CA CYS A 113 -5.13 21.17 3.08
C CYS A 113 -4.45 19.92 3.65
N ALA A 114 -3.16 20.06 3.96
CA ALA A 114 -2.37 19.00 4.58
C ALA A 114 -2.84 18.65 6.00
N ASP A 115 -3.76 19.43 6.58
CA ASP A 115 -4.31 19.18 7.91
C ASP A 115 -5.41 18.10 7.91
N ILE A 116 -5.86 17.66 6.73
CA ILE A 116 -6.88 16.61 6.55
C ILE A 116 -6.17 15.30 6.19
N ILE A 117 -5.45 14.71 7.14
CA ILE A 117 -4.80 13.40 6.95
C ILE A 117 -5.67 12.27 7.52
N TYR A 118 -6.52 12.58 8.51
CA TYR A 118 -7.25 11.58 9.26
C TYR A 118 -8.77 11.84 9.24
N PRO A 119 -9.60 10.78 9.13
CA PRO A 119 -11.02 10.88 9.42
C PRO A 119 -11.24 11.49 10.82
N ALA A 120 -12.29 12.30 10.97
CA ALA A 120 -12.56 13.01 12.23
C ALA A 120 -12.66 12.03 13.42
N GLY A 121 -11.76 12.18 14.40
CA GLY A 121 -11.74 11.37 15.62
C GLY A 121 -10.80 10.15 15.58
N TRP A 122 -10.08 9.91 14.48
CA TRP A 122 -9.05 8.87 14.44
C TRP A 122 -7.66 9.47 14.71
N SER A 123 -6.97 8.92 15.70
CA SER A 123 -5.55 9.17 15.98
C SER A 123 -4.82 7.82 16.00
N PRO A 124 -3.55 7.75 15.55
CA PRO A 124 -2.74 6.56 15.74
C PRO A 124 -2.72 6.14 17.22
N SER A 125 -2.81 4.84 17.48
CA SER A 125 -2.65 4.29 18.83
C SER A 125 -1.24 4.58 19.36
N GLU A 126 -1.11 4.94 20.64
CA GLU A 126 0.19 5.10 21.32
C GLU A 126 0.89 3.74 21.59
N THR A 127 0.27 2.60 21.27
CA THR A 127 0.86 1.27 21.47
C THR A 127 1.66 0.80 20.24
N ASP A 128 2.90 0.33 20.48
CA ASP A 128 3.89 0.02 19.43
C ASP A 128 3.42 -1.02 18.39
N SER A 129 2.52 -1.95 18.74
CA SER A 129 2.10 -3.03 17.82
C SER A 129 1.14 -2.58 16.72
N ASP A 130 0.32 -1.56 16.99
CA ASP A 130 -0.70 -1.03 16.07
C ASP A 130 -0.18 0.19 15.28
N SER A 131 0.84 0.88 15.82
CA SER A 131 1.49 2.04 15.22
C SER A 131 1.87 1.85 13.73
N ALA A 132 2.39 0.67 13.35
CA ALA A 132 2.79 0.41 11.97
C ALA A 132 1.60 0.27 11.00
N VAL A 133 0.48 -0.29 11.45
CA VAL A 133 -0.74 -0.41 10.63
C VAL A 133 -1.40 0.96 10.49
N ASP A 134 -1.35 1.75 11.56
CA ASP A 134 -1.84 3.13 11.60
C ASP A 134 -1.00 4.04 10.69
N GLU A 135 0.33 3.93 10.71
CA GLU A 135 1.24 4.65 9.80
C GLU A 135 1.03 4.27 8.33
N GLU A 136 0.83 2.98 8.03
CA GLU A 136 0.52 2.51 6.68
C GLU A 136 -0.81 3.09 6.18
N TRP A 137 -1.83 3.14 7.04
CA TRP A 137 -3.12 3.75 6.74
C TRP A 137 -2.99 5.25 6.51
N ALA A 138 -2.27 5.96 7.40
CA ALA A 138 -1.98 7.37 7.29
C ALA A 138 -1.29 7.72 5.96
N ALA A 139 -0.27 6.95 5.59
CA ALA A 139 0.46 7.15 4.35
C ALA A 139 -0.44 6.96 3.12
N TRP A 140 -1.35 5.98 3.17
CA TRP A 140 -2.34 5.79 2.10
C TRP A 140 -3.36 6.94 2.06
N CYS A 141 -3.87 7.41 3.20
CA CYS A 141 -4.77 8.57 3.24
C CYS A 141 -4.09 9.82 2.68
N ALA A 142 -2.83 10.07 3.02
CA ALA A 142 -2.04 11.17 2.45
C ALA A 142 -1.94 11.05 0.92
N ASP A 143 -1.62 9.87 0.39
CA ASP A 143 -1.65 9.63 -1.05
C ASP A 143 -3.01 9.88 -1.65
N PHE A 144 -4.04 9.31 -1.04
CA PHE A 144 -5.40 9.31 -1.55
C PHE A 144 -5.95 10.73 -1.66
N TYR A 145 -5.79 11.54 -0.61
CA TYR A 145 -6.31 12.90 -0.54
C TYR A 145 -5.39 13.97 -1.13
N LEU A 146 -4.07 13.85 -0.92
CA LEU A 146 -3.11 14.92 -1.23
C LEU A 146 -2.27 14.62 -2.50
N GLY A 147 -2.18 13.36 -2.91
CA GLY A 147 -1.37 12.89 -4.05
C GLY A 147 -0.03 12.27 -3.64
N PHE A 148 0.61 11.54 -4.58
CA PHE A 148 1.85 10.81 -4.32
C PHE A 148 2.98 11.72 -3.81
N GLY A 149 3.72 11.27 -2.79
CA GLY A 149 4.96 11.89 -2.34
C GLY A 149 4.79 13.16 -1.49
N LYS A 150 3.56 13.51 -1.10
CA LYS A 150 3.30 14.61 -0.15
C LYS A 150 3.43 14.18 1.32
N GLY A 151 3.59 12.89 1.60
CA GLY A 151 3.85 12.36 2.92
C GLY A 151 4.65 11.06 2.83
N THR A 152 5.80 11.05 3.51
CA THR A 152 6.71 9.92 3.74
C THR A 152 7.54 9.46 2.52
N GLY A 153 8.75 8.95 2.80
CA GLY A 153 9.82 8.71 1.84
C GLY A 153 9.51 7.66 0.76
N ARG A 154 10.57 7.04 0.21
CA ARG A 154 10.40 6.02 -0.83
C ARG A 154 9.53 4.86 -0.30
N ARG A 155 8.61 4.34 -1.12
CA ARG A 155 7.69 3.24 -0.78
C ARG A 155 7.89 2.03 -1.67
N CYS A 156 7.38 0.88 -1.22
CA CYS A 156 7.39 -0.37 -1.98
C CYS A 156 6.73 -0.17 -3.35
N THR A 157 7.46 -0.49 -4.41
CA THR A 157 6.97 -0.39 -5.80
C THR A 157 5.80 -1.35 -6.06
N PHE A 158 5.74 -2.47 -5.33
CA PHE A 158 4.69 -3.48 -5.54
C PHE A 158 3.39 -3.16 -4.80
N CYS A 159 3.46 -2.89 -3.49
CA CYS A 159 2.27 -2.78 -2.64
C CYS A 159 2.07 -1.39 -2.01
N GLY A 160 2.96 -0.43 -2.30
CA GLY A 160 2.88 0.93 -1.74
C GLY A 160 3.22 1.03 -0.26
N GLY A 161 3.50 -0.07 0.44
CA GLY A 161 3.85 -0.06 1.86
C GLY A 161 5.21 0.59 2.14
N SER A 162 5.33 1.27 3.27
CA SER A 162 6.59 1.69 3.86
C SER A 162 7.15 0.59 4.79
N THR A 163 8.41 0.73 5.16
CA THR A 163 9.00 -0.04 6.26
C THR A 163 9.16 0.88 7.46
N PRO A 164 8.84 0.44 8.69
CA PRO A 164 9.16 1.20 9.88
C PRO A 164 10.67 1.46 9.93
N LEU A 165 11.08 2.69 10.23
CA LEU A 165 12.48 2.98 10.50
C LEU A 165 12.94 2.12 11.70
N PRO A 166 14.17 1.59 11.69
CA PRO A 166 15.26 1.86 10.75
C PRO A 166 15.33 0.90 9.56
N ARG A 167 14.35 0.01 9.34
CA ARG A 167 14.45 -1.01 8.28
C ARG A 167 14.37 -0.32 6.91
N PRO A 168 15.43 -0.36 6.08
CA PRO A 168 15.39 0.23 4.76
C PRO A 168 14.61 -0.66 3.79
N LEU A 169 14.07 -0.05 2.73
CA LEU A 169 13.51 -0.81 1.62
C LEU A 169 14.59 -1.63 0.91
N LEU A 170 14.20 -2.81 0.45
CA LEU A 170 15.05 -3.72 -0.30
C LEU A 170 15.09 -3.33 -1.78
N PHE A 171 16.27 -3.10 -2.32
CA PHE A 171 16.45 -2.87 -3.75
C PHE A 171 16.43 -4.18 -4.53
N CYS A 172 15.91 -4.14 -5.76
CA CYS A 172 16.12 -5.25 -6.68
C CYS A 172 17.61 -5.44 -6.96
N GLY A 173 18.13 -6.65 -6.69
CA GLY A 173 19.54 -6.97 -6.92
C GLY A 173 19.98 -6.93 -8.40
N GLY A 174 19.03 -6.96 -9.34
CA GLY A 174 19.31 -6.85 -10.77
C GLY A 174 19.38 -5.40 -11.26
N CYS A 175 18.24 -4.69 -11.20
CA CYS A 175 18.15 -3.34 -11.74
C CYS A 175 18.47 -2.23 -10.73
N LYS A 176 18.47 -2.49 -9.43
CA LYS A 176 18.63 -1.50 -8.35
C LYS A 176 17.69 -0.27 -8.43
N ASN A 177 16.65 -0.31 -9.27
CA ASN A 177 15.71 0.78 -9.48
C ASN A 177 14.38 0.56 -8.73
N THR A 178 13.90 -0.69 -8.72
CA THR A 178 12.70 -1.06 -7.96
C THR A 178 13.04 -1.37 -6.51
N VAL A 179 12.12 -1.04 -5.61
CA VAL A 179 12.29 -1.20 -4.17
C VAL A 179 11.10 -1.91 -3.54
N TYR A 180 11.34 -2.66 -2.47
CA TYR A 180 10.34 -3.54 -1.85
C TYR A 180 10.40 -3.41 -0.33
N CYS A 181 9.24 -3.46 0.33
CA CYS A 181 9.19 -3.48 1.79
C CYS A 181 9.68 -4.80 2.38
N ASP A 182 9.58 -5.90 1.63
CA ASP A 182 10.13 -7.19 2.01
C ASP A 182 10.37 -8.11 0.80
N ARG A 183 10.93 -9.29 1.08
CA ARG A 183 11.21 -10.31 0.06
C ARG A 183 9.94 -10.85 -0.58
N MET A 184 8.80 -10.88 0.12
CA MET A 184 7.55 -11.37 -0.44
C MET A 184 7.08 -10.45 -1.58
N CYS A 185 7.07 -9.14 -1.36
CA CYS A 185 6.74 -8.16 -2.39
C CYS A 185 7.67 -8.28 -3.60
N GLN A 186 8.97 -8.48 -3.40
CA GLN A 186 9.90 -8.69 -4.51
C GLN A 186 9.57 -9.95 -5.33
N VAL A 187 9.26 -11.07 -4.66
CA VAL A 187 8.92 -12.33 -5.34
C VAL A 187 7.59 -12.24 -6.07
N MET A 188 6.59 -11.60 -5.48
CA MET A 188 5.29 -11.38 -6.11
C MET A 188 5.42 -10.46 -7.34
N ASP A 189 6.12 -9.33 -7.20
CA ASP A 189 6.36 -8.39 -8.30
C ASP A 189 7.12 -9.03 -9.46
N TRP A 190 8.11 -9.87 -9.13
CA TRP A 190 8.86 -10.63 -10.11
C TRP A 190 7.95 -11.52 -10.97
N LYS A 191 6.96 -12.17 -10.34
CA LYS A 191 5.99 -13.04 -11.03
C LYS A 191 4.94 -12.23 -11.80
N SER A 192 4.53 -11.06 -11.30
CA SER A 192 3.48 -10.24 -11.92
C SER A 192 3.96 -9.43 -13.12
N GLY A 193 5.28 -9.26 -13.29
CA GLY A 193 5.80 -8.65 -14.52
C GLY A 193 7.19 -8.03 -14.40
N HIS A 194 7.72 -7.77 -13.20
CA HIS A 194 9.02 -7.11 -13.08
C HIS A 194 10.15 -7.89 -13.79
N LYS A 195 10.03 -9.22 -13.89
CA LYS A 195 10.98 -10.05 -14.65
C LYS A 195 11.20 -9.57 -16.09
N SER A 196 10.18 -9.07 -16.78
CA SER A 196 10.28 -8.63 -18.17
C SER A 196 10.87 -7.22 -18.31
N SER A 197 10.70 -6.36 -17.30
CA SER A 197 11.20 -4.98 -17.29
C SER A 197 12.51 -4.79 -16.54
N CYS A 198 13.01 -5.83 -15.86
CA CYS A 198 14.26 -5.78 -15.11
C CYS A 198 15.47 -5.75 -16.03
N ALA A 199 15.95 -4.55 -16.36
CA ALA A 199 17.25 -4.35 -16.97
C ALA A 199 18.34 -4.45 -15.90
N LYS A 200 19.30 -5.37 -16.07
CA LYS A 200 20.45 -5.46 -15.16
C LYS A 200 21.31 -4.21 -15.32
N ASN A 201 21.53 -3.48 -14.23
CA ASN A 201 22.49 -2.37 -14.25
C ASN A 201 23.90 -2.95 -14.16
N GLU A 202 24.60 -3.06 -15.29
CA GLU A 202 26.02 -3.45 -15.33
C GLU A 202 26.96 -2.36 -14.75
N SER A 203 26.44 -1.19 -14.39
CA SER A 203 27.23 -0.04 -13.95
C SER A 203 27.74 -0.09 -12.51
N GLY A 204 27.22 -0.98 -11.65
CA GLY A 204 27.61 -1.01 -10.22
C GLY A 204 28.93 -1.72 -9.89
N ARG A 205 29.72 -2.17 -10.89
CA ARG A 205 30.99 -2.88 -10.66
C ARG A 205 32.24 -2.06 -10.98
N LYS A 206 32.09 -0.86 -11.56
CA LYS A 206 33.24 -0.01 -11.90
C LYS A 206 33.60 1.00 -10.81
N GLU A 207 32.62 1.52 -10.06
CA GLU A 207 32.89 2.56 -9.06
C GLU A 207 33.64 2.04 -7.80
N CYS A 208 33.47 0.78 -7.38
CA CYS A 208 34.23 0.26 -6.25
C CYS A 208 35.69 -0.16 -6.58
N LYS A 209 36.05 -0.28 -7.87
CA LYS A 209 37.43 -0.67 -8.25
C LYS A 209 38.38 0.51 -8.38
N GLU A 210 37.87 1.73 -8.57
CA GLU A 210 38.71 2.94 -8.64
C GLU A 210 39.01 3.51 -7.25
N GLU A 211 38.14 3.29 -6.25
CA GLU A 211 38.43 3.65 -4.85
C GLU A 211 39.41 2.68 -4.15
N GLU A 212 39.37 1.37 -4.43
CA GLU A 212 40.37 0.43 -3.88
C GLU A 212 41.75 0.61 -4.50
N ALA A 213 41.84 0.94 -5.80
CA ALA A 213 43.12 1.18 -6.47
C ALA A 213 43.80 2.51 -6.07
N SER A 214 43.04 3.49 -5.57
CA SER A 214 43.59 4.77 -5.08
C SER A 214 43.98 4.74 -3.60
N ALA A 215 43.49 3.75 -2.82
CA ALA A 215 43.87 3.54 -1.42
C ALA A 215 45.13 2.67 -1.24
N GLU A 216 45.50 1.82 -2.22
CA GLU A 216 46.74 1.02 -2.18
C GLU A 216 47.96 1.72 -2.84
N ALA A 217 47.77 2.90 -3.43
CA ALA A 217 48.84 3.69 -4.05
C ALA A 217 49.25 4.94 -3.22
N ALA A 218 48.79 5.06 -1.98
CA ALA A 218 49.07 6.16 -1.05
C ALA A 218 49.95 5.71 0.12
#